data_AF-A0A8J5KVP4-F1
#
_entry.id   AF-A0A8J5KVP4-F1
#
_cell.length_a   1.000
_cell.length_b   1.000
_cell.length_c   1.000
_cell.angle_alpha   90.00
_cell.angle_beta   90.00
_cell.angle_gamma   90.00
#
_symmetry.space_group_name_H-M   'P 1'
#
loop_
_entity.id
_entity.type
_entity.pdbx_description
1 polymer ?
#
loop_
_entity_poly.entity_id
_entity_poly.type
_entity_poly.pdbx_seq_one_letter_code
_entity_poly.pdbx_strand_id
1 'polypeptide(L)'
;MLKQTVLQPSLAFFPRRPVLSAASTSAVLPFGNRRRQNGNSSKARCAAAADESSAAGMEPPTLLTATKRPATVKAVVTVLMTVGGVFAHVGITRGLDDFGDLFGRSLRLELVGATLDPQTESEKKTVSAFAHKTKTGVESITYEATFSVPPNFGEIGAVAVRNEHHEEMFLKDIVLTIDGDDSAPLVFSCRSWLHSKFDDPQDRVFFTSNKSYLPSETPSGLQRLRQQELEILRGDGTGQRKKFERIYDYDVYNDLGNPDSDSGLARPVLGGSVAHPYPRRCRTGRPPTHSGISSNTPP
;
A
#
# COMPACT_ATOMS: atom_id res chain seq x y z
N MET A 1 -46.36 -34.28 56.50
CA MET A 1 -46.99 -32.95 56.65
C MET A 1 -45.89 -31.89 56.59
N LEU A 2 -46.21 -30.71 56.03
CA LEU A 2 -45.34 -29.56 55.66
C LEU A 2 -44.65 -29.73 54.30
N LYS A 3 -45.23 -29.23 53.20
CA LYS A 3 -45.48 -27.85 52.71
C LYS A 3 -44.39 -27.42 51.71
N GLN A 4 -44.74 -27.56 50.42
CA GLN A 4 -44.09 -26.91 49.29
C GLN A 4 -44.18 -25.39 49.42
N THR A 5 -43.09 -24.68 49.13
CA THR A 5 -43.12 -23.24 48.84
C THR A 5 -42.37 -23.01 47.54
N VAL A 6 -43.10 -22.40 46.61
CA VAL A 6 -42.70 -22.00 45.25
C VAL A 6 -41.76 -20.80 45.33
N LEU A 7 -40.66 -20.82 44.58
CA LEU A 7 -39.82 -19.64 44.31
C LEU A 7 -39.93 -19.30 42.82
N GLN A 8 -40.48 -18.12 42.55
CA GLN A 8 -40.55 -17.49 41.22
C GLN A 8 -39.17 -16.96 40.79
N PRO A 9 -38.89 -16.87 39.48
CA PRO A 9 -37.62 -16.34 38.98
C PRO A 9 -37.61 -14.81 39.01
N SER A 10 -36.53 -14.24 39.56
CA SER A 10 -36.23 -12.82 39.53
C SER A 10 -35.75 -12.40 38.13
N LEU A 11 -36.26 -11.25 37.71
CA LEU A 11 -36.09 -10.63 36.40
C LEU A 11 -34.63 -10.27 36.09
N ALA A 12 -34.24 -10.53 34.85
CA ALA A 12 -32.96 -10.17 34.26
C ALA A 12 -32.75 -8.65 34.22
N PHE A 13 -31.60 -8.22 34.73
CA PHE A 13 -31.06 -6.88 34.56
C PHE A 13 -30.58 -6.70 33.11
N PHE A 14 -31.27 -5.84 32.35
CA PHE A 14 -30.79 -5.34 31.05
C PHE A 14 -29.82 -4.16 31.25
N PRO A 15 -28.58 -4.19 30.73
CA PRO A 15 -27.79 -2.97 30.61
C PRO A 15 -28.32 -2.12 29.44
N ARG A 16 -28.70 -0.89 29.78
CA ARG A 16 -29.19 0.15 28.86
C ARG A 16 -28.09 0.55 27.86
N ARG A 17 -28.45 0.59 26.57
CA ARG A 17 -27.64 1.21 25.51
C ARG A 17 -27.52 2.73 25.75
N PRO A 18 -26.35 3.36 25.55
CA PRO A 18 -26.26 4.82 25.57
C PRO A 18 -26.87 5.40 24.28
N VAL A 19 -27.86 6.27 24.46
CA VAL A 19 -28.42 7.15 23.44
C VAL A 19 -27.50 8.35 23.31
N LEU A 20 -26.81 8.50 22.17
CA LEU A 20 -26.09 9.72 21.84
C LEU A 20 -27.06 10.69 21.15
N SER A 21 -27.46 11.74 21.86
CA SER A 21 -28.23 12.84 21.31
C SER A 21 -27.33 13.77 20.52
N ALA A 22 -27.65 14.00 19.25
CA ALA A 22 -27.02 15.03 18.43
C ALA A 22 -27.48 16.42 18.91
N ALA A 23 -26.57 17.20 19.48
CA ALA A 23 -26.76 18.63 19.68
C ALA A 23 -26.01 19.38 18.57
N SER A 24 -26.77 19.84 17.58
CA SER A 24 -26.35 20.93 16.69
C SER A 24 -26.44 22.25 17.45
N THR A 25 -25.38 23.04 17.48
CA THR A 25 -25.49 24.50 17.63
C THR A 25 -24.22 25.20 17.13
N SER A 26 -24.37 25.76 15.92
CA SER A 26 -23.83 27.02 15.40
C SER A 26 -22.49 27.55 15.95
N ALA A 27 -21.43 27.43 15.14
CA ALA A 27 -20.28 28.31 15.20
C ALA A 27 -20.53 29.55 14.33
N VAL A 28 -20.62 30.70 14.97
CA VAL A 28 -20.75 32.02 14.36
C VAL A 28 -19.39 32.45 13.78
N LEU A 29 -19.34 32.70 12.48
CA LEU A 29 -18.18 33.33 11.82
C LEU A 29 -18.24 34.86 12.02
N PRO A 30 -17.15 35.53 12.42
CA PRO A 30 -17.15 36.99 12.49
C PRO A 30 -17.11 37.58 11.08
N PHE A 31 -18.13 38.39 10.78
CA PHE A 31 -18.17 39.29 9.63
C PHE A 31 -17.04 40.33 9.73
N GLY A 32 -16.01 40.16 8.91
CA GLY A 32 -14.99 41.19 8.66
C GLY A 32 -15.41 42.08 7.49
N ASN A 33 -15.67 43.36 7.78
CA ASN A 33 -16.04 44.39 6.81
C ASN A 33 -15.01 44.52 5.66
N ARG A 34 -15.45 44.25 4.43
CA ARG A 34 -14.72 44.62 3.20
C ARG A 34 -14.80 46.12 2.98
N ARG A 35 -13.71 46.84 3.25
CA ARG A 35 -13.50 48.20 2.74
C ARG A 35 -12.79 48.12 1.40
N ARG A 36 -13.49 48.54 0.34
CA ARG A 36 -13.03 48.62 -1.05
C ARG A 36 -12.01 49.77 -1.16
N GLN A 37 -10.77 49.47 -1.56
CA GLN A 37 -9.84 50.49 -2.06
C GLN A 37 -9.26 50.02 -3.39
N ASN A 38 -9.58 50.78 -4.43
CA ASN A 38 -8.88 50.79 -5.71
C ASN A 38 -7.51 51.45 -5.51
N GLY A 39 -6.46 50.88 -6.10
CA GLY A 39 -5.14 51.49 -6.13
C GLY A 39 -4.20 50.74 -7.07
N ASN A 40 -3.69 51.45 -8.07
CA ASN A 40 -2.94 50.98 -9.22
C ASN A 40 -1.52 50.48 -8.87
N SER A 41 -1.07 49.48 -9.64
CA SER A 41 0.29 49.22 -10.12
C SER A 41 1.52 49.56 -9.26
N SER A 42 2.33 48.54 -8.96
CA SER A 42 3.79 48.62 -9.11
C SER A 42 4.40 47.21 -9.23
N LYS A 43 5.16 46.98 -10.30
CA LYS A 43 5.96 45.78 -10.55
C LYS A 43 7.06 45.71 -9.49
N ALA A 44 7.09 44.65 -8.67
CA ALA A 44 8.23 44.31 -7.84
C ALA A 44 9.02 43.18 -8.51
N ARG A 45 10.23 43.50 -8.96
CA ARG A 45 11.26 42.51 -9.33
C ARG A 45 11.80 41.91 -8.04
N CYS A 46 11.69 40.60 -7.87
CA CYS A 46 12.46 39.90 -6.84
C CYS A 46 13.80 39.51 -7.45
N ALA A 47 14.85 40.21 -7.01
CA ALA A 47 16.24 39.86 -7.29
C ALA A 47 16.67 38.72 -6.35
N ALA A 48 17.42 37.78 -6.91
CA ALA A 48 18.04 36.68 -6.18
C ALA A 48 19.08 37.22 -5.18
N ALA A 49 19.04 36.71 -3.95
CA ALA A 49 20.19 36.69 -3.06
C ALA A 49 20.55 35.22 -2.87
N ALA A 50 21.69 34.82 -3.43
CA ALA A 50 22.33 33.56 -3.11
C ALA A 50 22.93 33.69 -1.71
N ASP A 51 22.51 32.82 -0.80
CA ASP A 51 23.20 32.60 0.46
C ASP A 51 23.75 31.16 0.40
N GLU A 52 25.06 31.06 0.17
CA GLU A 52 25.82 29.81 0.24
C GLU A 52 26.00 29.43 1.70
N SER A 53 25.03 28.70 2.26
CA SER A 53 25.26 27.94 3.48
C SER A 53 25.60 26.49 3.10
N SER A 54 26.89 26.18 3.17
CA SER A 54 27.45 24.83 3.11
C SER A 54 26.76 23.92 4.14
N ALA A 55 25.75 23.18 3.69
CA ALA A 55 25.25 22.02 4.41
C ALA A 55 26.19 20.86 4.11
N ALA A 56 27.03 20.50 5.08
CA ALA A 56 27.79 19.26 5.04
C ALA A 56 26.79 18.10 4.84
N GLY A 57 26.78 17.55 3.63
CA GLY A 57 25.92 16.43 3.26
C GLY A 57 26.27 15.23 4.13
N MET A 58 25.33 14.82 4.97
CA MET A 58 25.33 13.47 5.53
C MET A 58 24.95 12.55 4.36
N GLU A 59 25.94 11.99 3.68
CA GLU A 59 25.74 10.96 2.66
C GLU A 59 24.93 9.81 3.28
N PRO A 60 23.72 9.52 2.76
CA PRO A 60 22.91 8.43 3.27
C PRO A 60 23.62 7.08 3.02
N PRO A 61 23.48 6.10 3.94
CA PRO A 61 24.21 4.85 3.86
C PRO A 61 23.96 4.15 2.52
N THR A 62 25.04 3.93 1.76
CA THR A 62 25.04 3.24 0.47
C THR A 62 25.45 1.80 0.72
N LEU A 63 24.57 0.84 0.38
CA LEU A 63 24.84 -0.57 0.67
C LEU A 63 25.96 -1.15 -0.21
N LEU A 64 26.22 -0.63 -1.41
CA LEU A 64 27.23 -1.22 -2.30
C LEU A 64 28.03 -0.14 -3.02
N THR A 65 29.31 0.00 -2.68
CA THR A 65 30.32 0.69 -3.49
C THR A 65 31.01 -0.30 -4.43
N ALA A 66 31.48 0.16 -5.59
CA ALA A 66 32.11 -0.71 -6.58
C ALA A 66 33.32 -1.48 -6.00
N THR A 67 33.21 -2.80 -5.87
CA THR A 67 34.27 -3.70 -5.40
C THR A 67 34.90 -4.46 -6.58
N LYS A 68 35.99 -5.20 -6.36
CA LYS A 68 36.60 -6.06 -7.40
C LYS A 68 36.03 -7.49 -7.45
N ARG A 69 35.21 -7.88 -6.46
CA ARG A 69 34.68 -9.25 -6.31
C ARG A 69 33.17 -9.20 -6.09
N PRO A 70 32.43 -10.25 -6.49
CA PRO A 70 31.01 -10.36 -6.17
C PRO A 70 30.80 -10.27 -4.66
N ALA A 71 29.79 -9.48 -4.25
CA ALA A 71 29.40 -9.36 -2.86
C ALA A 71 28.28 -10.37 -2.56
N THR A 72 28.37 -11.05 -1.42
CA THR A 72 27.29 -11.88 -0.91
C THR A 72 26.35 -11.01 -0.09
N VAL A 73 25.12 -10.86 -0.55
CA VAL A 73 24.08 -10.07 0.13
C VAL A 73 23.04 -11.04 0.69
N LYS A 74 22.74 -10.92 1.99
CA LYS A 74 21.65 -11.64 2.64
C LYS A 74 20.42 -10.77 2.71
N ALA A 75 19.25 -11.35 2.41
CA ALA A 75 17.96 -10.73 2.65
C ALA A 75 17.23 -11.47 3.76
N VAL A 76 16.67 -10.71 4.69
CA VAL A 76 15.70 -11.18 5.68
C VAL A 76 14.37 -10.53 5.35
N VAL A 77 13.36 -11.36 5.11
CA VAL A 77 12.00 -10.95 4.76
C VAL A 77 11.08 -11.28 5.93
N THR A 78 10.35 -10.29 6.43
CA THR A 78 9.40 -10.47 7.52
C THR A 78 7.97 -10.43 7.00
N VAL A 79 7.23 -11.52 7.21
CA VAL A 79 5.82 -11.65 6.87
C VAL A 79 5.01 -11.73 8.15
N LEU A 80 3.95 -10.94 8.28
CA LEU A 80 3.04 -11.04 9.44
C LEU A 80 2.05 -12.18 9.23
N MET A 81 1.81 -12.93 10.30
CA MET A 81 0.77 -13.96 10.31
C MET A 81 -0.60 -13.29 10.31
N THR A 82 -1.49 -13.73 9.43
CA THR A 82 -2.80 -13.12 9.22
C THR A 82 -3.81 -13.71 10.20
N VAL A 83 -3.81 -13.17 11.43
CA VAL A 83 -4.80 -13.52 12.45
C VAL A 83 -6.08 -12.71 12.21
N GLY A 84 -6.92 -13.08 11.24
CA GLY A 84 -8.20 -12.37 11.04
C GLY A 84 -8.90 -12.44 9.69
N GLY A 85 -8.44 -13.23 8.71
CA GLY A 85 -9.28 -13.62 7.59
C GLY A 85 -10.36 -14.62 8.04
N VAL A 86 -11.37 -14.90 7.20
CA VAL A 86 -12.46 -15.88 7.44
C VAL A 86 -11.96 -17.32 7.69
N PHE A 87 -10.64 -17.54 7.78
CA PHE A 87 -9.97 -18.81 8.05
C PHE A 87 -9.01 -18.76 9.25
N ALA A 88 -9.21 -17.85 10.21
CA ALA A 88 -8.52 -17.94 11.48
C ALA A 88 -9.03 -19.20 12.24
N HIS A 89 -8.16 -20.22 12.35
CA HIS A 89 -8.26 -21.36 13.28
C HIS A 89 -9.18 -22.55 12.96
N VAL A 90 -9.20 -23.08 11.74
CA VAL A 90 -9.67 -24.48 11.54
C VAL A 90 -8.79 -25.25 10.56
N GLY A 91 -7.72 -25.86 11.09
CA GLY A 91 -7.31 -27.25 10.82
C GLY A 91 -7.09 -27.81 9.41
N ILE A 92 -7.30 -27.07 8.31
CA ILE A 92 -7.37 -27.65 6.95
C ILE A 92 -6.35 -27.03 5.98
N THR A 93 -5.83 -25.82 6.21
CA THR A 93 -4.85 -25.17 5.30
C THR A 93 -3.38 -25.50 5.57
N ARG A 94 -3.05 -26.11 6.72
CA ARG A 94 -1.66 -26.54 7.03
C ARG A 94 -1.11 -27.56 6.02
N GLY A 95 -1.98 -28.34 5.38
CA GLY A 95 -1.55 -29.49 4.58
C GLY A 95 -1.03 -29.18 3.17
N LEU A 96 -1.25 -27.99 2.61
CA LEU A 96 -0.85 -27.68 1.21
C LEU A 96 0.23 -26.61 1.10
N ASP A 97 0.23 -25.59 1.98
CA ASP A 97 1.31 -24.59 2.02
C ASP A 97 2.65 -25.17 2.52
N ASP A 98 2.61 -26.22 3.37
CA ASP A 98 3.81 -26.91 3.85
C ASP A 98 4.57 -27.66 2.73
N PHE A 99 3.91 -28.04 1.62
CA PHE A 99 4.61 -28.69 0.50
C PHE A 99 5.40 -27.70 -0.35
N GLY A 100 4.93 -26.46 -0.54
CA GLY A 100 5.66 -25.41 -1.25
C GLY A 100 6.88 -24.92 -0.48
N ASP A 101 6.73 -24.77 0.85
CA ASP A 101 7.83 -24.46 1.76
C ASP A 101 8.93 -25.55 1.75
N LEU A 102 8.57 -26.82 1.52
CA LEU A 102 9.51 -27.94 1.40
C LEU A 102 10.44 -27.87 0.18
N PHE A 103 10.07 -27.12 -0.87
CA PHE A 103 10.84 -27.00 -2.11
C PHE A 103 11.68 -25.71 -2.22
N GLY A 104 11.69 -24.86 -1.18
CA GLY A 104 12.59 -23.70 -1.09
C GLY A 104 12.33 -22.58 -2.11
N ARG A 105 11.12 -22.51 -2.68
CA ARG A 105 10.71 -21.49 -3.66
C ARG A 105 9.48 -20.71 -3.18
N SER A 106 9.52 -20.20 -1.96
CA SER A 106 8.38 -19.52 -1.33
C SER A 106 8.19 -18.10 -1.87
N LEU A 107 9.27 -17.30 -1.91
CA LEU A 107 9.25 -15.94 -2.44
C LEU A 107 10.38 -15.75 -3.44
N ARG A 108 10.10 -15.24 -4.63
CA ARG A 108 11.16 -14.79 -5.55
C ARG A 108 11.41 -13.31 -5.32
N LEU A 109 12.66 -12.98 -5.05
CA LEU A 109 13.13 -11.62 -4.86
C LEU A 109 14.05 -11.26 -6.02
N GLU A 110 13.91 -10.06 -6.56
CA GLU A 110 14.83 -9.51 -7.56
C GLU A 110 15.34 -8.15 -7.13
N LEU A 111 16.66 -8.03 -6.99
CA LEU A 111 17.32 -6.76 -6.69
C LEU A 111 17.42 -5.92 -7.95
N VAL A 112 17.11 -4.63 -7.81
CA VAL A 112 17.21 -3.64 -8.89
C VAL A 112 18.21 -2.55 -8.50
N GLY A 113 19.14 -2.24 -9.41
CA GLY A 113 20.12 -1.18 -9.23
C GLY A 113 19.50 0.22 -9.34
N ALA A 114 19.97 1.17 -8.55
CA ALA A 114 19.49 2.54 -8.55
C ALA A 114 19.95 3.34 -9.79
N THR A 115 21.07 2.95 -10.39
CA THR A 115 21.69 3.63 -11.53
C THR A 115 21.66 2.75 -12.78
N LEU A 116 21.55 3.39 -13.94
CA LEU A 116 21.72 2.72 -15.23
C LEU A 116 23.14 2.16 -15.39
N ASP A 117 23.30 1.24 -16.33
CA ASP A 117 24.60 0.79 -16.78
C ASP A 117 25.32 1.94 -17.51
N PRO A 118 26.54 2.34 -17.08
CA PRO A 118 27.27 3.44 -17.70
C PRO A 118 27.63 3.22 -19.17
N GLN A 119 27.70 1.97 -19.64
CA GLN A 119 28.07 1.66 -21.02
C GLN A 119 26.87 1.62 -21.96
N THR A 120 25.75 1.06 -21.50
CA THR A 120 24.56 0.87 -22.35
C THR A 120 23.48 1.92 -22.14
N GLU A 121 23.62 2.76 -21.10
CA GLU A 121 22.60 3.72 -20.66
C GLU A 121 21.22 3.06 -20.42
N SER A 122 21.23 1.77 -20.08
CA SER A 122 20.03 0.97 -19.87
C SER A 122 19.97 0.43 -18.45
N GLU A 123 18.80 -0.08 -18.04
CA GLU A 123 18.68 -0.77 -16.75
C GLU A 123 19.64 -1.95 -16.69
N LYS A 124 20.31 -2.08 -15.54
CA LYS A 124 21.20 -3.21 -15.27
C LYS A 124 20.37 -4.48 -15.13
N LYS A 125 20.96 -5.62 -15.50
CA LYS A 125 20.36 -6.93 -15.27
C LYS A 125 20.08 -7.13 -13.77
N THR A 126 18.85 -7.49 -13.42
CA THR A 126 18.45 -7.78 -12.03
C THR A 126 19.15 -9.03 -11.50
N VAL A 127 19.30 -9.10 -10.17
CA VAL A 127 19.84 -10.28 -9.48
C VAL A 127 18.72 -10.92 -8.69
N SER A 128 18.34 -12.14 -9.06
CA SER A 128 17.23 -12.85 -8.44
C SER A 128 17.69 -13.94 -7.47
N ALA A 129 16.97 -14.14 -6.38
CA ALA A 129 17.11 -15.29 -5.51
C ALA A 129 15.73 -15.71 -4.96
N PHE A 130 15.61 -16.98 -4.56
CA PHE A 130 14.44 -17.45 -3.84
C PHE A 130 14.69 -17.36 -2.34
N ALA A 131 13.76 -16.73 -1.62
CA ALA A 131 13.72 -16.77 -0.18
C ALA A 131 12.96 -18.01 0.28
N HIS A 132 13.54 -18.69 1.27
CA HIS A 132 12.97 -19.87 1.91
C HIS A 132 12.66 -19.55 3.36
N LYS A 133 11.63 -20.18 3.90
CA LYS A 133 11.22 -19.99 5.29
C LYS A 133 12.29 -20.55 6.23
N THR A 134 12.75 -19.73 7.18
CA THR A 134 13.78 -20.14 8.15
C THR A 134 13.24 -20.20 9.58
N LYS A 135 12.30 -19.31 9.92
CA LYS A 135 11.76 -19.22 11.28
C LYS A 135 10.27 -18.90 11.26
N THR A 136 9.53 -19.56 12.15
CA THR A 136 8.15 -19.20 12.47
C THR A 136 8.14 -18.65 13.89
N GLY A 137 7.88 -17.35 14.02
CA GLY A 137 7.65 -16.68 15.30
C GLY A 137 6.19 -16.74 15.71
N VAL A 138 5.85 -16.01 16.78
CA VAL A 138 4.47 -15.98 17.32
C VAL A 138 3.53 -15.18 16.41
N GLU A 139 4.00 -14.06 15.87
CA GLU A 139 3.20 -13.13 15.05
C GLU A 139 3.75 -12.95 13.62
N SER A 140 4.90 -13.54 13.32
CA SER A 140 5.60 -13.34 12.05
C SER A 140 6.38 -14.57 11.60
N ILE A 141 6.47 -14.74 10.28
CA ILE A 141 7.31 -15.73 9.62
C ILE A 141 8.49 -15.00 8.99
N THR A 142 9.68 -15.58 9.11
CA THR A 142 10.91 -15.07 8.52
C THR A 142 11.32 -15.95 7.34
N TYR A 143 11.60 -15.29 6.21
CA TYR A 143 12.21 -15.91 5.03
C TYR A 143 13.59 -15.32 4.80
N GLU A 144 14.53 -16.15 4.33
CA GLU A 144 15.90 -15.71 4.04
C GLU A 144 16.29 -16.08 2.62
N ALA A 145 17.03 -15.18 1.97
CA ALA A 145 17.63 -15.39 0.66
C ALA A 145 19.08 -14.89 0.65
N THR A 146 19.92 -15.52 -0.17
CA THR A 146 21.31 -15.10 -0.38
C THR A 146 21.52 -14.80 -1.86
N PHE A 147 22.07 -13.62 -2.15
CA PHE A 147 22.35 -13.14 -3.49
C PHE A 147 23.86 -13.10 -3.72
N SER A 148 24.28 -13.44 -4.94
CA SER A 148 25.62 -13.14 -5.44
C SER A 148 25.52 -11.91 -6.32
N VAL A 149 25.84 -10.74 -5.76
CA VAL A 149 25.68 -9.45 -6.43
C VAL A 149 26.98 -9.09 -7.14
N PRO A 150 26.96 -8.82 -8.46
CA PRO A 150 28.18 -8.55 -9.19
C PRO A 150 28.78 -7.19 -8.77
N PRO A 151 30.12 -7.04 -8.82
CA PRO A 151 30.78 -5.85 -8.28
C PRO A 151 30.37 -4.52 -8.95
N ASN A 152 29.89 -4.57 -10.20
CA ASN A 152 29.41 -3.42 -10.97
C ASN A 152 27.90 -3.15 -10.82
N PHE A 153 27.20 -3.88 -9.95
CA PHE A 153 25.76 -3.69 -9.72
C PHE A 153 25.44 -2.28 -9.20
N GLY A 154 26.30 -1.75 -8.33
CA GLY A 154 26.11 -0.46 -7.67
C GLY A 154 25.05 -0.52 -6.58
N GLU A 155 24.51 0.64 -6.20
CA GLU A 155 23.51 0.74 -5.14
C GLU A 155 22.21 0.01 -5.50
N ILE A 156 21.66 -0.78 -4.57
CA ILE A 156 20.34 -1.40 -4.70
C ILE A 156 19.27 -0.35 -4.38
N GLY A 157 18.41 -0.05 -5.33
CA GLY A 157 17.37 0.98 -5.19
C GLY A 157 15.96 0.44 -4.95
N ALA A 158 15.68 -0.77 -5.43
CA ALA A 158 14.39 -1.42 -5.29
C ALA A 158 14.53 -2.95 -5.22
N VAL A 159 13.47 -3.60 -4.72
CA VAL A 159 13.30 -5.05 -4.73
C VAL A 159 11.95 -5.38 -5.35
N ALA A 160 11.94 -6.20 -6.40
CA ALA A 160 10.72 -6.80 -6.92
C ALA A 160 10.47 -8.14 -6.20
N VAL A 161 9.22 -8.38 -5.81
CA VAL A 161 8.82 -9.55 -5.02
C VAL A 161 7.67 -10.24 -5.72
N ARG A 162 7.82 -11.55 -5.92
CA ARG A 162 6.75 -12.44 -6.36
C ARG A 162 6.45 -13.45 -5.27
N ASN A 163 5.16 -13.55 -4.94
CA ASN A 163 4.65 -14.59 -4.07
C ASN A 163 4.35 -15.85 -4.89
N GLU A 164 5.10 -16.91 -4.65
CA GLU A 164 4.94 -18.19 -5.34
C GLU A 164 3.89 -19.09 -4.66
N HIS A 165 3.39 -18.71 -3.47
CA HIS A 165 2.29 -19.40 -2.79
C HIS A 165 0.96 -19.15 -3.49
N HIS A 166 -0.01 -20.02 -3.18
CA HIS A 166 -1.39 -19.89 -3.64
C HIS A 166 -2.21 -18.91 -2.82
N GLU A 167 -1.76 -18.57 -1.61
CA GLU A 167 -2.44 -17.66 -0.69
C GLU A 167 -1.70 -16.31 -0.57
N GLU A 168 -2.45 -15.27 -0.26
CA GLU A 168 -1.90 -13.93 -0.01
C GLU A 168 -1.20 -13.83 1.35
N MET A 169 -0.19 -12.98 1.44
CA MET A 169 0.57 -12.77 2.67
C MET A 169 0.86 -11.30 2.92
N PHE A 170 0.95 -10.90 4.19
CA PHE A 170 1.24 -9.51 4.54
C PHE A 170 2.75 -9.31 4.73
N LEU A 171 3.40 -8.73 3.71
CA LEU A 171 4.82 -8.39 3.74
C LEU A 171 5.04 -7.13 4.57
N LYS A 172 5.76 -7.26 5.69
CA LYS A 172 6.09 -6.14 6.57
C LYS A 172 7.30 -5.37 6.07
N ASP A 173 8.43 -6.06 5.94
CA ASP A 173 9.71 -5.47 5.57
C ASP A 173 10.66 -6.48 4.91
N ILE A 174 11.64 -5.94 4.18
CA ILE A 174 12.81 -6.66 3.65
C ILE A 174 14.04 -5.91 4.14
N VAL A 175 14.99 -6.63 4.71
CA VAL A 175 16.26 -6.09 5.22
C VAL A 175 17.41 -6.76 4.48
N LEU A 176 18.27 -5.97 3.83
CA LEU A 176 19.46 -6.46 3.15
C LEU A 176 20.72 -6.13 3.97
N THR A 177 21.59 -7.12 4.14
CA THR A 177 22.91 -7.00 4.77
C THR A 177 23.97 -7.62 3.86
N ILE A 178 25.20 -7.14 3.94
CA ILE A 178 26.33 -7.72 3.21
C ILE A 178 27.07 -8.64 4.16
N ASP A 179 27.43 -9.83 3.69
CA ASP A 179 28.22 -10.76 4.48
C ASP A 179 29.65 -10.25 4.66
N GLY A 180 30.08 -10.17 5.93
CA GLY A 180 31.43 -9.76 6.30
C GLY A 180 31.68 -8.25 6.24
N ASP A 181 30.62 -7.44 6.18
CA ASP A 181 30.68 -5.99 6.27
C ASP A 181 29.73 -5.48 7.37
N ASP A 182 30.20 -4.48 8.12
CA ASP A 182 29.46 -3.84 9.21
C ASP A 182 28.67 -2.61 8.72
N SER A 183 28.58 -2.42 7.39
CA SER A 183 27.73 -1.41 6.75
C SER A 183 26.29 -1.47 7.27
N ALA A 184 25.67 -0.29 7.38
CA ALA A 184 24.29 -0.18 7.85
C ALA A 184 23.32 -0.97 6.93
N PRO A 185 22.35 -1.69 7.50
CA PRO A 185 21.40 -2.48 6.71
C PRO A 185 20.52 -1.59 5.83
N LEU A 186 20.20 -2.09 4.63
CA LEU A 186 19.27 -1.45 3.72
C LEU A 186 17.85 -1.99 3.96
N VAL A 187 16.93 -1.10 4.31
CA VAL A 187 15.58 -1.48 4.73
C VAL A 187 14.54 -1.06 3.69
N PHE A 188 13.65 -1.98 3.35
CA PHE A 188 12.47 -1.78 2.52
C PHE A 188 11.22 -1.96 3.38
N SER A 189 10.60 -0.85 3.78
CA SER A 189 9.40 -0.84 4.61
C SER A 189 8.16 -1.04 3.74
N CYS A 190 7.78 -2.30 3.54
CA CYS A 190 6.81 -2.70 2.52
C CYS A 190 5.35 -2.50 2.96
N ARG A 191 5.00 -3.00 4.15
CA ARG A 191 3.65 -2.96 4.77
C ARG A 191 2.51 -3.13 3.77
N SER A 192 2.55 -4.22 3.01
CA SER A 192 1.56 -4.49 1.98
C SER A 192 1.24 -5.97 1.89
N TRP A 193 -0.01 -6.25 1.54
CA TRP A 193 -0.41 -7.54 1.01
C TRP A 193 0.33 -7.84 -0.29
N LEU A 194 0.85 -9.07 -0.38
CA LEU A 194 1.37 -9.71 -1.57
C LEU A 194 0.40 -10.81 -1.98
N HIS A 195 -0.25 -10.63 -3.12
CA HIS A 195 -1.14 -11.64 -3.66
C HIS A 195 -0.35 -12.76 -4.32
N SER A 196 -0.97 -13.92 -4.34
CA SER A 196 -0.50 -15.08 -5.10
C SER A 196 -0.28 -14.69 -6.56
N LYS A 197 0.81 -15.18 -7.16
CA LYS A 197 1.08 -15.00 -8.61
C LYS A 197 -0.02 -15.54 -9.52
N PHE A 198 -0.87 -16.42 -8.98
CA PHE A 198 -1.98 -17.02 -9.71
C PHE A 198 -3.19 -16.08 -9.79
N ASP A 199 -3.27 -15.08 -8.90
CA ASP A 199 -4.27 -14.02 -8.91
C ASP A 199 -3.75 -12.75 -9.60
N ASP A 200 -2.53 -12.34 -9.25
CA ASP A 200 -1.82 -11.21 -9.85
C ASP A 200 -0.40 -11.64 -10.26
N PRO A 201 -0.16 -11.97 -11.54
CA PRO A 201 1.15 -12.44 -11.99
C PRO A 201 2.22 -11.35 -12.00
N GLN A 202 1.85 -10.09 -11.76
CA GLN A 202 2.78 -8.97 -11.79
C GLN A 202 3.57 -8.86 -10.47
N ASP A 203 4.88 -8.63 -10.60
CA ASP A 203 5.75 -8.52 -9.43
C ASP A 203 5.50 -7.21 -8.68
N ARG A 204 5.52 -7.29 -7.35
CA ARG A 204 5.34 -6.14 -6.47
C ARG A 204 6.70 -5.50 -6.22
N VAL A 205 6.84 -4.24 -6.62
CA VAL A 205 8.08 -3.48 -6.46
C VAL A 205 8.04 -2.65 -5.19
N PHE A 206 9.10 -2.74 -4.39
CA PHE A 206 9.31 -1.92 -3.20
C PHE A 206 10.60 -1.12 -3.31
N PHE A 207 10.52 0.17 -3.01
CA PHE A 207 11.66 1.08 -3.04
C PHE A 207 12.31 1.19 -1.66
N THR A 208 13.59 1.54 -1.64
CA THR A 208 14.33 1.75 -0.38
C THR A 208 13.63 2.79 0.50
N SER A 209 13.57 2.52 1.80
CA SER A 209 13.01 3.46 2.79
C SER A 209 14.03 4.44 3.35
N ASN A 210 15.31 4.25 3.03
CA ASN A 210 16.39 5.08 3.57
C ASN A 210 16.51 6.43 2.84
N LYS A 211 15.92 6.57 1.65
CA LYS A 211 16.05 7.75 0.79
C LYS A 211 14.70 8.16 0.23
N SER A 212 14.51 9.46 0.03
CA SER A 212 13.32 10.05 -0.59
C SER A 212 13.76 10.96 -1.74
N TYR A 213 13.04 10.91 -2.85
CA TYR A 213 13.41 11.63 -4.06
C TYR A 213 12.21 12.38 -4.65
N LEU A 214 12.43 13.65 -5.02
CA LEU A 214 11.54 14.32 -5.96
C LEU A 214 11.53 13.59 -7.31
N PRO A 215 10.51 13.78 -8.17
CA PRO A 215 10.48 13.15 -9.48
C PRO A 215 11.75 13.41 -10.31
N SER A 216 12.26 14.64 -10.30
CA SER A 216 13.49 15.05 -11.01
C SER A 216 14.78 14.46 -10.42
N GLU A 217 14.74 14.00 -9.17
CA GLU A 217 15.89 13.45 -8.44
C GLU A 217 15.84 11.93 -8.38
N THR A 218 14.82 11.30 -9.00
CA THR A 218 14.69 9.84 -8.98
C THR A 218 15.90 9.23 -9.70
N PRO A 219 16.65 8.32 -9.04
CA PRO A 219 17.79 7.66 -9.65
C PRO A 219 17.42 7.06 -11.00
N SER A 220 18.29 7.23 -11.99
CA SER A 220 17.98 6.94 -13.40
C SER A 220 17.54 5.50 -13.65
N GLY A 221 18.07 4.53 -12.89
CA GLY A 221 17.68 3.12 -12.97
C GLY A 221 16.30 2.81 -12.38
N LEU A 222 15.67 3.76 -11.67
CA LEU A 222 14.37 3.57 -11.01
C LEU A 222 13.23 4.35 -11.66
N GLN A 223 13.52 5.24 -12.61
CA GLN A 223 12.52 6.14 -13.20
C GLN A 223 11.39 5.37 -13.90
N ARG A 224 11.74 4.34 -14.68
CA ARG A 224 10.75 3.48 -15.36
C ARG A 224 9.88 2.74 -14.34
N LEU A 225 10.48 2.12 -13.33
CA LEU A 225 9.73 1.41 -12.28
C LEU A 225 8.81 2.34 -11.50
N ARG A 226 9.26 3.56 -11.18
CA ARG A 226 8.42 4.59 -10.55
C ARG A 226 7.21 4.92 -11.43
N GLN A 227 7.43 5.15 -12.72
CA GLN A 227 6.36 5.49 -13.66
C GLN A 227 5.38 4.32 -13.85
N GLN A 228 5.89 3.10 -13.96
CA GLN A 228 5.09 1.88 -14.11
C GLN A 228 4.22 1.64 -12.87
N GLU A 229 4.77 1.73 -11.65
CA GLU A 229 3.99 1.56 -10.41
C GLU A 229 2.87 2.62 -10.32
N LEU A 230 3.13 3.86 -10.74
CA LEU A 230 2.08 4.89 -10.79
C LEU A 230 0.99 4.60 -11.83
N GLU A 231 1.32 3.97 -12.95
CA GLU A 231 0.33 3.56 -13.96
C GLU A 231 -0.54 2.40 -13.44
N ILE A 232 0.08 1.40 -12.81
CA ILE A 232 -0.63 0.29 -12.16
C ILE A 232 -1.61 0.81 -11.11
N LEU A 233 -1.17 1.77 -10.27
CA LEU A 233 -2.00 2.38 -9.25
C LEU A 233 -3.16 3.22 -9.81
N ARG A 234 -3.02 3.80 -11.01
CA ARG A 234 -4.11 4.55 -11.67
C ARG A 234 -5.12 3.63 -12.34
N GLY A 235 -4.65 2.52 -12.91
CA GLY A 235 -5.47 1.63 -13.74
C GLY A 235 -5.94 2.31 -15.03
N ASP A 236 -6.98 1.75 -15.64
CA ASP A 236 -7.49 2.15 -16.97
C ASP A 236 -8.87 2.83 -16.92
N GLY A 237 -9.43 3.03 -15.73
CA GLY A 237 -10.78 3.58 -15.53
C GLY A 237 -11.93 2.62 -15.85
N THR A 238 -11.65 1.35 -16.13
CA THR A 238 -12.66 0.36 -16.53
C THR A 238 -12.74 -0.81 -15.53
N GLY A 239 -13.65 -1.76 -15.77
CA GLY A 239 -13.81 -2.98 -14.98
C GLY A 239 -14.37 -2.78 -13.56
N GLN A 240 -14.82 -3.87 -12.94
CA GLN A 240 -15.18 -3.92 -11.53
C GLN A 240 -13.94 -4.18 -10.68
N ARG A 241 -13.80 -3.47 -9.56
CA ARG A 241 -12.64 -3.63 -8.67
C ARG A 241 -12.65 -4.99 -7.98
N LYS A 242 -11.50 -5.66 -8.00
CA LYS A 242 -11.26 -6.93 -7.29
C LYS A 242 -10.55 -6.68 -5.95
N LYS A 243 -10.64 -7.64 -5.03
CA LYS A 243 -10.06 -7.51 -3.67
C LYS A 243 -8.55 -7.29 -3.66
N PHE A 244 -7.84 -7.86 -4.64
CA PHE A 244 -6.39 -7.78 -4.75
C PHE A 244 -5.89 -6.55 -5.52
N GLU A 245 -6.79 -5.81 -6.18
CA GLU A 245 -6.39 -4.65 -6.99
C GLU A 245 -6.02 -3.46 -6.11
N ARG A 246 -4.94 -2.77 -6.50
CA ARG A 246 -4.47 -1.52 -5.89
C ARG A 246 -4.78 -0.31 -6.76
N ILE A 247 -5.87 -0.36 -7.50
CA ILE A 247 -6.26 0.69 -8.44
C ILE A 247 -7.04 1.77 -7.69
N TYR A 248 -6.55 3.01 -7.78
CA TYR A 248 -7.15 4.21 -7.21
C TYR A 248 -7.65 5.10 -8.35
N ASP A 249 -8.97 5.22 -8.42
CA ASP A 249 -9.65 6.05 -9.42
C ASP A 249 -10.91 6.68 -8.82
N TYR A 250 -11.50 7.64 -9.52
CA TYR A 250 -12.59 8.47 -9.03
C TYR A 250 -13.93 8.12 -9.65
N ASP A 251 -14.97 8.34 -8.87
CA ASP A 251 -16.36 8.20 -9.31
C ASP A 251 -17.27 9.12 -8.48
N VAL A 252 -18.52 9.26 -8.92
CA VAL A 252 -19.56 10.03 -8.21
C VAL A 252 -20.27 9.15 -7.17
N TYR A 253 -21.03 9.78 -6.28
CA TYR A 253 -21.89 9.07 -5.34
C TYR A 253 -23.20 8.70 -6.03
N ASN A 254 -23.12 7.65 -6.85
CA ASN A 254 -24.25 7.00 -7.50
C ASN A 254 -24.56 5.63 -6.87
N ASP A 255 -23.94 5.29 -5.75
CA ASP A 255 -24.01 3.97 -5.11
C ASP A 255 -24.69 4.00 -3.73
N LEU A 256 -25.45 5.06 -3.44
CA LEU A 256 -26.18 5.23 -2.17
C LEU A 256 -27.63 4.73 -2.22
N GLY A 257 -28.22 4.66 -3.42
CA GLY A 257 -29.60 4.23 -3.62
C GLY A 257 -29.70 2.73 -3.93
N ASN A 258 -30.90 2.17 -3.78
CA ASN A 258 -31.20 0.79 -4.19
C ASN A 258 -32.57 0.69 -4.89
N PRO A 259 -32.74 1.36 -6.05
CA PRO A 259 -34.02 1.44 -6.74
C PRO A 259 -34.52 0.10 -7.31
N ASP A 260 -33.63 -0.85 -7.57
CA ASP A 260 -34.00 -2.19 -8.05
C ASP A 260 -34.72 -3.01 -6.98
N SER A 261 -34.45 -2.76 -5.69
CA SER A 261 -35.16 -3.39 -4.57
C SER A 261 -36.47 -2.67 -4.24
N ASP A 262 -36.44 -1.34 -4.20
CA ASP A 262 -37.62 -0.50 -3.98
C ASP A 262 -37.38 0.88 -4.59
N SER A 263 -38.32 1.33 -5.43
CA SER A 263 -38.31 2.67 -6.03
C SER A 263 -38.19 3.81 -5.00
N GLY A 264 -38.70 3.65 -3.78
CA GLY A 264 -38.56 4.62 -2.68
C GLY A 264 -37.13 4.75 -2.13
N LEU A 265 -36.26 3.80 -2.47
CA LEU A 265 -34.83 3.82 -2.13
C LEU A 265 -33.97 4.49 -3.21
N ALA A 266 -34.57 5.06 -4.26
CA ALA A 266 -33.87 5.89 -5.22
C ALA A 266 -33.24 7.12 -4.52
N ARG A 267 -32.02 7.46 -4.89
CA ARG A 267 -31.29 8.64 -4.39
C ARG A 267 -30.71 9.41 -5.58
N PRO A 268 -30.67 10.75 -5.54
CA PRO A 268 -30.02 11.53 -6.58
C PRO A 268 -28.51 11.26 -6.57
N VAL A 269 -27.88 11.31 -7.74
CA VAL A 269 -26.43 11.24 -7.86
C VAL A 269 -25.80 12.50 -7.30
N LEU A 270 -24.81 12.35 -6.42
CA LEU A 270 -24.04 13.48 -5.87
C LEU A 270 -22.67 13.57 -6.54
N GLY A 271 -22.37 14.73 -7.13
CA GLY A 271 -21.17 15.00 -7.91
C GLY A 271 -21.40 15.00 -9.41
N GLY A 272 -20.57 15.73 -10.16
CA GLY A 272 -20.63 15.78 -11.63
C GLY A 272 -21.70 16.71 -12.22
N SER A 273 -22.51 17.36 -11.37
CA SER A 273 -23.51 18.35 -11.81
C SER A 273 -23.44 19.64 -10.97
N VAL A 274 -23.92 20.75 -11.54
CA VAL A 274 -24.05 22.04 -10.82
C VAL A 274 -25.19 21.99 -9.81
N ALA A 275 -26.22 21.18 -10.06
CA ALA A 275 -27.37 21.02 -9.16
C ALA A 275 -27.00 20.24 -7.88
N HIS A 276 -26.12 19.25 -7.99
CA HIS A 276 -25.65 18.42 -6.88
C HIS A 276 -24.11 18.34 -6.88
N PRO A 277 -23.40 19.43 -6.56
CA PRO A 277 -21.95 19.41 -6.46
C PRO A 277 -21.53 18.58 -5.23
N TYR A 278 -20.55 17.70 -5.42
CA TYR A 278 -20.04 16.85 -4.33
C TYR A 278 -18.63 16.35 -4.65
N PRO A 279 -17.77 16.11 -3.63
CA PRO A 279 -16.49 15.43 -3.80
C PRO A 279 -16.64 14.07 -4.50
N ARG A 280 -15.56 13.62 -5.14
CA ARG A 280 -15.49 12.28 -5.72
C ARG A 280 -15.18 11.24 -4.64
N ARG A 281 -15.58 9.99 -4.90
CA ARG A 281 -15.23 8.81 -4.09
C ARG A 281 -14.41 7.83 -4.90
N CYS A 282 -13.86 6.79 -4.25
CA CYS A 282 -13.09 5.75 -4.93
C CYS A 282 -13.99 4.93 -5.86
N ARG A 283 -13.56 4.76 -7.12
CA ARG A 283 -14.26 3.96 -8.13
C ARG A 283 -14.32 2.49 -7.72
N THR A 284 -15.51 1.91 -7.65
CA THR A 284 -15.72 0.47 -7.40
C THR A 284 -16.00 -0.32 -8.69
N GLY A 285 -16.51 0.36 -9.73
CA GLY A 285 -16.80 -0.25 -11.03
C GLY A 285 -17.93 -1.29 -11.00
N ARG A 286 -18.77 -1.30 -9.95
CA ARG A 286 -19.98 -2.13 -9.92
C ARG A 286 -20.92 -1.71 -11.07
N PRO A 287 -21.65 -2.65 -11.68
CA PRO A 287 -22.54 -2.35 -12.80
C PRO A 287 -23.67 -1.39 -12.40
N PRO A 288 -24.30 -0.71 -13.37
CA PRO A 288 -25.48 0.09 -13.11
C PRO A 288 -26.69 -0.78 -12.73
N THR A 289 -27.64 -0.17 -12.03
CA THR A 289 -28.94 -0.76 -11.69
C THR A 289 -29.82 -0.99 -12.93
N HIS A 290 -30.67 -2.02 -12.89
CA HIS A 290 -31.54 -2.40 -14.00
C HIS A 290 -32.67 -1.39 -14.25
N SER A 291 -33.10 -0.69 -13.21
CA SER A 291 -34.13 0.35 -13.24
C SER A 291 -33.77 1.59 -14.09
N GLY A 292 -32.57 1.65 -14.69
CA GLY A 292 -32.17 2.70 -15.63
C GLY A 292 -31.90 4.06 -14.98
N ILE A 293 -32.02 4.15 -13.65
CA ILE A 293 -31.52 5.27 -12.86
C ILE A 293 -30.00 5.16 -12.89
N SER A 294 -29.30 6.29 -13.02
CA SER A 294 -27.84 6.38 -13.06
C SER A 294 -27.21 6.05 -11.70
N SER A 295 -27.54 4.89 -11.15
CA SER A 295 -27.09 4.33 -9.89
C SER A 295 -26.31 3.04 -10.12
N ASN A 296 -25.27 2.81 -9.32
CA ASN A 296 -24.54 1.53 -9.30
C ASN A 296 -25.26 0.55 -8.36
N THR A 297 -25.11 -0.75 -8.63
CA THR A 297 -25.67 -1.80 -7.78
C THR A 297 -25.07 -1.75 -6.35
N PRO A 298 -25.84 -2.17 -5.33
CA PRO A 298 -25.32 -2.32 -3.97
C PRO A 298 -24.19 -3.38 -3.91
N PRO A 299 -23.30 -3.30 -2.90
CA PRO A 299 -22.24 -4.28 -2.68
C PRO A 299 -22.76 -5.66 -2.27
#